data_AF-A0A3M9MS22-F1
#
_entry.id   AF-A0A3M9MS22-F1
#
_cell.length_a   1.000
_cell.length_b   1.000
_cell.length_c   1.000
_cell.angle_alpha   90.00
_cell.angle_beta   90.00
_cell.angle_gamma   90.00
#
_symmetry.space_group_name_H-M   'P 1'
#
loop_
_entity.id
_entity.type
_entity.pdbx_description
1 polymer ?
#
loop_
_entity_poly.entity_id
_entity_poly.type
_entity_poly.pdbx_seq_one_letter_code
_entity_poly.pdbx_strand_id
1 'polypeptide(L)'
;MGLRLGAFFTKLGKKQELGINGTTLLLKYLSGKSPLMKKLFFALLLLPFLFSLSGCSDDEETPQPDLETYVKGTWAESKVTIKVTDLSGVTVSETESVGYGTYVLDGSNLSISFMPDFKWVYSIGQRNDEPFIAATYGQNFSLEYKIIVVSNQEMIWQRASTQPDANGQMNHVSVQNIYLNRK
;
A
#
# COMPACT_ATOMS: atom_id res chain seq x y z
N MET A 1 35.08 18.92 25.50
CA MET A 1 35.66 17.88 26.37
C MET A 1 34.75 17.74 27.58
N GLY A 2 34.10 16.58 27.77
CA GLY A 2 33.17 16.37 28.89
C GLY A 2 32.16 15.24 28.68
N LEU A 3 32.66 14.00 28.50
CA LEU A 3 31.91 12.75 28.72
C LEU A 3 31.51 12.66 30.20
N ARG A 4 30.28 12.23 30.51
CA ARG A 4 30.02 11.31 31.64
C ARG A 4 28.86 10.36 31.37
N LEU A 5 29.22 9.08 31.39
CA LEU A 5 28.38 7.90 31.60
C LEU A 5 27.63 8.01 32.93
N GLY A 6 26.40 7.51 32.94
CA GLY A 6 25.68 7.09 34.13
C GLY A 6 24.92 5.81 33.83
N ALA A 7 25.52 4.67 34.13
CA ALA A 7 24.81 3.42 34.36
C ALA A 7 24.50 3.30 35.85
N PHE A 8 23.37 2.67 36.22
CA PHE A 8 23.27 1.70 37.32
C PHE A 8 21.83 1.14 37.47
N PHE A 9 21.77 -0.20 37.41
CA PHE A 9 20.86 -1.17 38.07
C PHE A 9 19.33 -1.11 37.79
N THR A 10 18.55 -2.20 37.81
CA THR A 10 18.68 -3.47 38.55
C THR A 10 17.91 -4.60 37.84
N LYS A 11 18.36 -5.83 38.13
CA LYS A 11 17.90 -7.16 37.67
C LYS A 11 16.91 -7.77 38.67
N LEU A 12 15.73 -8.22 38.21
CA LEU A 12 14.79 -9.19 38.81
C LEU A 12 13.55 -9.21 37.88
N GLY A 13 12.91 -10.30 37.47
CA GLY A 13 12.87 -11.65 37.99
C GLY A 13 12.40 -12.65 36.92
N LYS A 14 12.84 -13.88 37.12
CA LYS A 14 12.66 -15.07 36.29
C LYS A 14 11.31 -15.69 36.64
N LYS A 15 10.36 -15.81 35.70
CA LYS A 15 9.13 -16.57 35.89
C LYS A 15 9.29 -17.94 35.22
N GLN A 16 9.15 -18.98 36.02
CA GLN A 16 9.17 -20.39 35.63
C GLN A 16 7.95 -20.71 34.75
N GLU A 17 8.20 -21.28 33.57
CA GLU A 17 7.19 -22.07 32.86
C GLU A 17 7.28 -23.51 33.38
N LEU A 18 6.36 -23.87 34.28
CA LEU A 18 6.01 -25.27 34.51
C LEU A 18 5.09 -25.72 33.37
N GLY A 19 5.70 -26.30 32.34
CA GLY A 19 4.99 -27.09 31.34
C GLY A 19 4.57 -28.42 31.94
N ILE A 20 3.32 -28.52 32.40
CA ILE A 20 2.61 -29.80 32.51
C ILE A 20 1.23 -29.61 31.90
N ASN A 21 1.17 -29.93 30.61
CA ASN A 21 -0.03 -29.99 29.79
C ASN A 21 -1.11 -30.89 30.44
N GLY A 22 -2.28 -30.31 30.71
CA GLY A 22 -3.49 -31.02 31.15
C GLY A 22 -4.06 -32.01 30.13
N THR A 23 -3.48 -32.12 28.93
CA THR A 23 -3.85 -33.11 27.91
C THR A 23 -3.35 -34.51 28.24
N THR A 24 -2.31 -34.65 29.08
CA THR A 24 -1.71 -35.97 29.41
C THR A 24 -2.53 -36.77 30.43
N LEU A 25 -3.42 -36.12 31.20
CA LEU A 25 -4.27 -36.79 32.20
C LEU A 25 -5.54 -37.43 31.60
N LEU A 26 -6.02 -36.94 30.44
CA LEU A 26 -7.20 -37.49 29.75
C LEU A 26 -6.88 -38.75 28.94
N LEU A 27 -5.64 -38.90 28.46
CA LEU A 27 -5.21 -40.07 27.66
C LEU A 27 -5.07 -41.35 28.51
N LYS A 28 -4.78 -41.25 29.81
CA LYS A 28 -4.69 -42.43 30.68
C LYS A 28 -6.06 -43.01 31.07
N TYR A 29 -7.14 -42.22 31.02
CA TYR A 29 -8.47 -42.69 31.40
C TYR A 29 -9.21 -43.44 30.27
N LEU A 30 -8.78 -43.29 29.02
CA LEU A 30 -9.42 -43.87 27.82
C LEU A 30 -8.75 -45.16 27.29
N SER A 31 -7.72 -45.65 28.00
CA SER A 31 -6.96 -46.85 27.65
C SER A 31 -7.62 -48.18 28.06
N GLY A 32 -8.75 -48.15 28.79
CA GLY A 32 -9.30 -49.33 29.45
C GLY A 32 -10.73 -49.75 29.08
N LYS A 33 -11.33 -49.23 27.99
CA LYS A 33 -12.73 -49.55 27.64
C LYS A 33 -12.91 -49.92 26.16
N SER A 34 -13.80 -50.90 25.96
CA SER A 34 -14.05 -51.69 24.75
C SER A 34 -14.34 -50.84 23.49
N PRO A 35 -14.01 -51.36 22.28
CA PRO A 35 -14.05 -50.60 21.03
C PRO A 35 -15.44 -50.11 20.61
N LEU A 36 -16.52 -50.59 21.24
CA LEU A 36 -17.89 -50.22 20.91
C LEU A 36 -18.30 -48.84 21.49
N MET A 37 -17.74 -48.41 22.63
CA MET A 37 -18.07 -47.12 23.26
C MET A 37 -17.26 -45.93 22.76
N LYS A 38 -16.24 -46.14 21.92
CA LYS A 38 -15.46 -45.04 21.32
C LYS A 38 -16.20 -44.38 20.16
N LYS A 39 -17.06 -45.11 19.45
CA LYS A 39 -17.83 -44.60 18.31
C LYS A 39 -19.03 -43.75 18.74
N LEU A 40 -19.65 -44.07 19.88
CA LEU A 40 -20.79 -43.31 20.40
C LEU A 40 -20.39 -41.94 20.99
N PHE A 41 -19.20 -41.84 21.59
CA PHE A 41 -18.70 -40.58 22.15
C PHE A 41 -18.20 -39.60 21.07
N PHE A 42 -17.63 -40.10 19.98
CA PHE A 42 -17.24 -39.26 18.84
C PHE A 42 -18.45 -38.71 18.06
N ALA A 43 -19.56 -39.45 18.01
CA ALA A 43 -20.79 -38.98 17.36
C ALA A 43 -21.54 -37.91 18.20
N LEU A 44 -21.39 -37.92 19.53
CA LEU A 44 -22.10 -37.00 20.43
C LEU A 44 -21.35 -35.66 20.68
N LEU A 45 -20.05 -35.61 20.40
CA LEU A 45 -19.23 -34.39 20.54
C LEU A 45 -19.28 -33.45 19.32
N LEU A 46 -19.88 -33.88 18.21
CA LEU A 46 -20.06 -33.07 17.00
C LEU A 46 -21.41 -32.33 16.94
N LEU A 47 -22.33 -32.58 17.89
CA LEU A 47 -23.67 -32.01 17.83
C LEU A 47 -23.86 -30.56 18.35
N PRO A 48 -22.97 -29.92 19.12
CA PRO A 48 -23.17 -28.50 19.45
C PRO A 48 -22.62 -27.53 18.39
N PHE A 49 -21.92 -28.00 17.34
CA PHE A 49 -21.45 -27.12 16.26
C PHE A 49 -22.48 -26.83 15.16
N LEU A 50 -23.67 -27.46 15.22
CA LEU A 50 -24.73 -27.26 14.22
C LEU A 50 -25.79 -26.22 14.61
N PHE A 51 -25.63 -25.54 15.75
CA PHE A 51 -26.56 -24.49 16.21
C PHE A 51 -25.91 -23.11 16.42
N SER A 52 -24.76 -22.86 15.81
CA SER A 52 -24.10 -21.54 15.78
C SER A 52 -24.13 -20.87 14.40
N LEU A 53 -25.08 -21.25 13.52
CA LEU A 53 -25.27 -20.65 12.19
C LEU A 53 -26.44 -19.64 12.14
N SER A 54 -26.91 -19.17 13.30
CA SER A 54 -27.86 -18.04 13.41
C SER A 54 -27.21 -16.74 13.88
N GLY A 55 -25.87 -16.67 13.85
CA GLY A 55 -25.19 -15.40 13.73
C GLY A 55 -25.10 -15.06 12.25
N CYS A 56 -25.98 -14.19 11.75
CA CYS A 56 -25.62 -13.35 10.61
C CYS A 56 -24.37 -12.59 11.06
N SER A 57 -23.18 -13.09 10.73
CA SER A 57 -22.06 -12.21 10.52
C SER A 57 -22.44 -11.44 9.26
N ASP A 58 -23.10 -10.30 9.46
CA ASP A 58 -22.89 -9.14 8.63
C ASP A 58 -21.39 -8.84 8.69
N ASP A 59 -20.58 -9.66 8.00
CA ASP A 59 -19.38 -9.16 7.35
C ASP A 59 -19.90 -8.24 6.25
N GLU A 60 -20.39 -7.07 6.68
CA GLU A 60 -20.30 -5.88 5.86
C GLU A 60 -18.80 -5.68 5.65
N GLU A 61 -18.25 -6.37 4.63
CA GLU A 61 -17.10 -5.87 3.90
C GLU A 61 -17.45 -4.43 3.60
N THR A 62 -16.92 -3.53 4.42
CA THR A 62 -17.08 -2.10 4.20
C THR A 62 -16.52 -1.90 2.82
N PRO A 63 -17.32 -1.47 1.82
CA PRO A 63 -16.86 -1.46 0.44
C PRO A 63 -15.59 -0.62 0.40
N GLN A 64 -14.46 -1.26 0.06
CA GLN A 64 -13.21 -0.55 -0.03
C GLN A 64 -13.43 0.55 -1.06
N PRO A 65 -13.18 1.83 -0.72
CA PRO A 65 -13.45 2.92 -1.65
C PRO A 65 -12.71 2.66 -2.95
N ASP A 66 -13.39 2.89 -4.07
CA ASP A 66 -12.77 2.75 -5.37
C ASP A 66 -11.58 3.73 -5.50
N LEU A 67 -10.65 3.39 -6.39
CA LEU A 67 -9.48 4.22 -6.67
C LEU A 67 -9.88 5.67 -7.00
N GLU A 68 -11.00 5.85 -7.69
CA GLU A 68 -11.52 7.14 -8.10
C GLU A 68 -11.91 8.02 -6.89
N THR A 69 -12.45 7.43 -5.83
CA THR A 69 -12.76 8.14 -4.57
C THR A 69 -11.52 8.74 -3.94
N TYR A 70 -10.40 8.02 -3.94
CA TYR A 70 -9.15 8.54 -3.38
C TYR A 70 -8.53 9.62 -4.28
N VAL A 71 -8.56 9.44 -5.60
CA VAL A 71 -7.91 10.37 -6.55
C VAL A 71 -8.62 11.74 -6.62
N LYS A 72 -9.96 11.77 -6.57
CA LYS A 72 -10.74 13.02 -6.63
C LYS A 72 -10.39 13.97 -5.48
N GLY A 73 -10.28 15.27 -5.77
CA GLY A 73 -10.04 16.30 -4.77
C GLY A 73 -8.95 17.30 -5.15
N THR A 74 -8.51 18.07 -4.16
CA THR A 74 -7.45 19.07 -4.31
C THR A 74 -6.14 18.54 -3.74
N TRP A 75 -5.08 18.67 -4.53
CA TRP A 75 -3.77 18.13 -4.26
C TRP A 75 -2.69 19.19 -4.42
N ALA A 76 -1.89 19.40 -3.39
CA ALA A 76 -0.70 20.25 -3.42
C ALA A 76 0.52 19.44 -3.86
N GLU A 77 1.26 19.90 -4.85
CA GLU A 77 2.58 19.37 -5.12
C GLU A 77 3.52 19.72 -3.98
N SER A 78 4.07 18.70 -3.30
CA SER A 78 5.05 18.89 -2.24
C SER A 78 6.46 18.83 -2.79
N LYS A 79 6.70 17.93 -3.75
CA LYS A 79 8.03 17.60 -4.24
C LYS A 79 7.97 16.96 -5.62
N VAL A 80 9.01 17.18 -6.42
CA VAL A 80 9.26 16.43 -7.65
C VAL A 80 10.66 15.86 -7.57
N THR A 81 10.81 14.57 -7.89
CA THR A 81 12.13 13.94 -8.06
C THR A 81 12.30 13.45 -9.48
N ILE A 82 13.53 13.53 -9.99
CA ILE A 82 13.92 12.99 -11.29
C ILE A 82 15.19 12.20 -11.08
N LYS A 83 15.15 10.91 -11.39
CA LYS A 83 16.30 10.01 -11.37
C LYS A 83 16.60 9.53 -12.77
N VAL A 84 17.83 9.75 -13.22
CA VAL A 84 18.31 9.33 -14.54
C VAL A 84 19.33 8.21 -14.36
N THR A 85 19.07 7.08 -15.01
CA THR A 85 19.97 5.92 -15.02
C THR A 85 20.41 5.60 -16.43
N ASP A 86 21.66 5.16 -16.60
CA ASP A 86 22.12 4.61 -17.89
C ASP A 86 21.61 3.18 -18.12
N LEU A 87 21.90 2.62 -19.30
CA LEU A 87 21.51 1.24 -19.65
C LEU A 87 22.17 0.17 -18.77
N SER A 88 23.24 0.51 -18.06
CA SER A 88 23.87 -0.40 -17.09
C SER A 88 23.19 -0.35 -15.71
N GLY A 89 22.21 0.55 -15.54
CA GLY A 89 21.48 0.76 -14.29
C GLY A 89 22.18 1.72 -13.32
N VAL A 90 23.29 2.35 -13.73
CA VAL A 90 24.01 3.32 -12.90
C VAL A 90 23.27 4.64 -12.90
N THR A 91 23.09 5.23 -11.71
CA THR A 91 22.49 6.57 -11.58
C THR A 91 23.50 7.61 -12.02
N VAL A 92 23.16 8.35 -13.08
CA VAL A 92 24.01 9.41 -13.66
C VAL A 92 23.59 10.80 -13.19
N SER A 93 22.33 10.96 -12.77
CA SER A 93 21.81 12.19 -12.20
C SER A 93 20.60 11.90 -11.30
N GLU A 94 20.48 12.66 -10.22
CA GLU A 94 19.31 12.68 -9.37
C GLU A 94 19.04 14.12 -8.95
N THR A 95 17.81 14.58 -9.16
CA THR A 95 17.39 15.95 -8.84
C THR A 95 16.11 15.91 -8.01
N GLU A 96 16.03 16.78 -7.04
CA GLU A 96 14.85 17.02 -6.22
C GLU A 96 14.53 18.51 -6.25
N SER A 97 13.26 18.84 -6.44
CA SER A 97 12.76 20.22 -6.40
C SER A 97 11.51 20.31 -5.54
N VAL A 98 11.35 21.46 -4.88
CA VAL A 98 10.12 21.79 -4.17
C VAL A 98 8.98 21.94 -5.17
N GLY A 99 7.82 21.35 -4.85
CA GLY A 99 6.63 21.45 -5.66
C GLY A 99 5.92 22.79 -5.47
N TYR A 100 5.38 23.36 -6.56
CA TYR A 100 4.61 24.61 -6.52
C TYR A 100 3.22 24.50 -7.16
N GLY A 101 2.88 23.33 -7.71
CA GLY A 101 1.60 23.06 -8.35
C GLY A 101 0.46 22.80 -7.36
N THR A 102 -0.76 23.15 -7.75
CA THR A 102 -1.99 22.60 -7.18
C THR A 102 -2.78 21.94 -8.31
N TYR A 103 -3.20 20.71 -8.08
CA TYR A 103 -4.01 19.91 -9.00
C TYR A 103 -5.41 19.75 -8.39
N VAL A 104 -6.45 20.08 -9.16
CA VAL A 104 -7.84 19.87 -8.76
C VAL A 104 -8.46 18.87 -9.71
N LEU A 105 -8.84 17.71 -9.19
CA LEU A 105 -9.45 16.61 -9.91
C LEU A 105 -10.93 16.53 -9.51
N ASP A 106 -11.81 17.03 -10.39
CA ASP A 106 -13.25 17.14 -10.16
C ASP A 106 -14.05 16.60 -11.35
N GLY A 107 -14.82 15.54 -11.12
CA GLY A 107 -15.47 14.77 -12.18
C GLY A 107 -14.44 14.22 -13.15
N SER A 108 -14.50 14.65 -14.41
CA SER A 108 -13.50 14.34 -15.44
C SER A 108 -12.53 15.49 -15.70
N ASN A 109 -12.66 16.62 -15.01
CA ASN A 109 -11.84 17.81 -15.24
C ASN A 109 -10.61 17.80 -14.36
N LEU A 110 -9.48 18.20 -14.93
CA LEU A 110 -8.24 18.46 -14.23
C LEU A 110 -7.89 19.95 -14.36
N SER A 111 -7.69 20.63 -13.24
CA SER A 111 -7.15 21.99 -13.22
C SER A 111 -5.74 21.98 -12.63
N ILE A 112 -4.81 22.68 -13.27
CA ILE A 112 -3.41 22.75 -12.84
C ILE A 112 -3.04 24.23 -12.63
N SER A 113 -2.64 24.61 -11.41
CA SER A 113 -2.49 26.04 -11.03
C SER A 113 -1.49 26.83 -11.88
N PHE A 114 -0.44 26.20 -12.40
CA PHE A 114 0.59 26.85 -13.22
C PHE A 114 0.30 26.76 -14.73
N MET A 115 -0.83 26.15 -15.12
CA MET A 115 -1.37 26.11 -16.48
C MET A 115 -2.87 26.44 -16.47
N PRO A 116 -3.29 27.61 -15.95
CA PRO A 116 -4.70 27.91 -15.68
C PRO A 116 -5.56 28.04 -16.95
N ASP A 117 -4.95 28.39 -18.08
CA ASP A 117 -5.66 28.57 -19.35
C ASP A 117 -5.93 27.25 -20.09
N PHE A 118 -5.38 26.15 -19.59
CA PHE A 118 -5.49 24.83 -20.19
C PHE A 118 -6.63 24.04 -19.55
N LYS A 119 -7.59 23.63 -20.37
CA LYS A 119 -8.70 22.76 -19.96
C LYS A 119 -8.26 21.31 -20.09
N TRP A 120 -7.79 20.72 -18.99
CA TRP A 120 -7.43 19.31 -18.97
C TRP A 120 -8.63 18.45 -18.61
N VAL A 121 -8.69 17.30 -19.26
CA VAL A 121 -9.57 16.20 -18.87
C VAL A 121 -8.68 15.09 -18.35
N TYR A 122 -9.08 14.41 -17.29
CA TYR A 122 -8.37 13.24 -16.80
C TYR A 122 -9.25 12.00 -16.80
N SER A 123 -8.60 10.84 -16.86
CA SER A 123 -9.20 9.54 -16.63
C SER A 123 -8.30 8.69 -15.76
N ILE A 124 -8.91 7.79 -15.00
CA ILE A 124 -8.21 6.80 -14.20
C ILE A 124 -8.49 5.44 -14.84
N GLY A 125 -7.46 4.60 -14.94
CA GLY A 125 -7.60 3.26 -15.47
C GLY A 125 -6.58 2.29 -14.91
N GLN A 126 -6.53 1.11 -15.51
CA GLN A 126 -5.51 0.11 -15.25
C GLN A 126 -4.77 -0.27 -16.53
N ARG A 127 -3.46 -0.44 -16.42
CA ARG A 127 -2.60 -0.93 -17.49
C ARG A 127 -1.64 -1.95 -16.91
N ASN A 128 -1.66 -3.17 -17.44
CA ASN A 128 -0.87 -4.29 -16.90
C ASN A 128 -1.10 -4.47 -15.38
N ASP A 129 -2.35 -4.39 -14.95
CA ASP A 129 -2.78 -4.46 -13.53
C ASP A 129 -2.25 -3.33 -12.63
N GLU A 130 -1.66 -2.28 -13.21
CA GLU A 130 -1.17 -1.11 -12.48
C GLU A 130 -2.11 0.08 -12.67
N PRO A 131 -2.47 0.81 -11.60
CA PRO A 131 -3.31 1.98 -11.71
C PRO A 131 -2.56 3.13 -12.39
N PHE A 132 -3.25 3.83 -13.29
CA PHE A 132 -2.71 5.00 -13.98
C PHE A 132 -3.71 6.14 -14.02
N ILE A 133 -3.20 7.36 -14.16
CA ILE A 133 -3.95 8.56 -14.51
C ILE A 133 -3.45 9.07 -15.87
N ALA A 134 -4.38 9.36 -16.78
CA ALA A 134 -4.11 10.04 -18.03
C ALA A 134 -4.69 11.45 -17.98
N ALA A 135 -3.92 12.46 -18.36
CA ALA A 135 -4.31 13.86 -18.46
C ALA A 135 -4.20 14.30 -19.92
N THR A 136 -5.31 14.72 -20.51
CA THR A 136 -5.40 15.10 -21.92
C THR A 136 -5.76 16.59 -22.06
N TYR A 137 -5.07 17.29 -22.95
CA TYR A 137 -5.39 18.64 -23.36
C TYR A 137 -5.56 18.71 -24.89
N GLY A 138 -6.74 19.15 -25.34
CA GLY A 138 -7.09 19.13 -26.76
C GLY A 138 -7.13 17.70 -27.31
N GLN A 139 -6.84 17.53 -28.60
CA GLN A 139 -6.89 16.21 -29.26
C GLN A 139 -5.52 15.49 -29.34
N ASN A 140 -4.42 16.22 -29.16
CA ASN A 140 -3.09 15.74 -29.54
C ASN A 140 -2.11 15.64 -28.37
N PHE A 141 -2.48 16.09 -27.18
CA PHE A 141 -1.58 16.11 -26.03
C PHE A 141 -2.15 15.26 -24.89
N SER A 142 -1.44 14.18 -24.56
CA SER A 142 -1.76 13.31 -23.44
C SER A 142 -0.50 13.04 -22.62
N LEU A 143 -0.66 13.08 -21.30
CA LEU A 143 0.34 12.66 -20.33
C LEU A 143 -0.22 11.53 -19.50
N GLU A 144 0.56 10.48 -19.34
CA GLU A 144 0.17 9.33 -18.53
C GLU A 144 1.16 9.13 -17.40
N TYR A 145 0.60 8.86 -16.22
CA TYR A 145 1.35 8.60 -15.00
C TYR A 145 0.83 7.33 -14.36
N LYS A 146 1.75 6.47 -13.93
CA LYS A 146 1.44 5.39 -13.00
C LYS A 146 1.14 6.00 -11.63
N ILE A 147 0.13 5.51 -10.93
CA ILE A 147 -0.16 5.87 -9.56
C ILE A 147 0.59 4.87 -8.66
N ILE A 148 1.65 5.32 -7.98
CA ILE A 148 2.47 4.46 -7.12
C ILE A 148 1.85 4.31 -5.74
N VAL A 149 1.33 5.42 -5.22
CA VAL A 149 0.65 5.51 -3.93
C VAL A 149 -0.56 6.41 -4.11
N VAL A 150 -1.65 6.08 -3.43
CA VAL A 150 -2.83 6.94 -3.32
C VAL A 150 -3.57 6.61 -2.02
N SER A 151 -3.90 7.65 -1.27
CA SER A 151 -4.66 7.58 -0.02
C SER A 151 -5.46 8.87 0.17
N ASN A 152 -6.07 9.05 1.34
CA ASN A 152 -6.72 10.31 1.71
C ASN A 152 -5.73 11.46 2.01
N GLN A 153 -4.43 11.17 2.10
CA GLN A 153 -3.41 12.15 2.52
C GLN A 153 -2.34 12.39 1.46
N GLU A 154 -1.95 11.35 0.73
CA GLU A 154 -0.85 11.41 -0.22
C GLU A 154 -1.18 10.68 -1.52
N MET A 155 -0.56 11.14 -2.60
CA MET A 155 -0.59 10.49 -3.89
C MET A 155 0.76 10.70 -4.59
N ILE A 156 1.24 9.67 -5.30
CA ILE A 156 2.50 9.74 -6.04
C ILE A 156 2.23 9.34 -7.49
N TRP A 157 2.49 10.28 -8.40
CA TRP A 157 2.44 10.05 -9.84
C TRP A 157 3.84 9.80 -10.37
N GLN A 158 4.03 8.70 -11.09
CA GLN A 158 5.31 8.32 -11.70
C GLN A 158 5.20 8.27 -13.22
N ARG A 159 6.20 8.83 -13.89
CA ARG A 159 6.39 8.68 -15.34
C ARG A 159 7.83 8.27 -15.62
N ALA A 160 7.99 7.27 -16.50
CA ALA A 160 9.28 6.93 -17.08
C ALA A 160 9.37 7.43 -18.52
N SER A 161 10.56 7.86 -18.93
CA SER A 161 10.86 8.23 -20.32
C SER A 161 12.29 7.85 -20.66
N THR A 162 12.55 7.49 -21.91
CA THR A 162 13.92 7.38 -22.40
C THR A 162 14.44 8.78 -22.74
N GLN A 163 15.71 9.03 -22.46
CA GLN A 163 16.37 10.31 -22.74
C GLN A 163 17.69 10.08 -23.48
N PRO A 164 18.10 11.06 -24.32
CA PRO A 164 19.41 11.02 -24.94
C PRO A 164 20.53 11.23 -23.91
N ASP A 165 21.69 10.63 -24.16
CA ASP A 165 22.94 10.94 -23.50
C ASP A 165 23.60 12.20 -24.09
N ALA A 166 24.80 12.55 -23.61
CA ALA A 166 25.55 13.71 -24.09
C ALA A 166 25.88 13.67 -25.60
N ASN A 167 25.85 12.48 -26.21
CA ASN A 167 26.10 12.25 -27.63
C ASN A 167 24.80 12.13 -28.44
N GLY A 168 23.63 12.31 -27.81
CA GLY A 168 22.33 12.22 -28.47
C GLY A 168 21.77 10.81 -28.60
N GLN A 169 22.39 9.79 -28.02
CA GLN A 169 21.89 8.41 -28.09
C GLN A 169 20.91 8.12 -26.95
N MET A 170 19.81 7.41 -27.23
CA MET A 170 18.74 7.11 -26.25
C MET A 170 19.15 6.02 -25.24
N ASN A 171 20.20 6.28 -24.47
CA ASN A 171 20.84 5.33 -23.56
C ASN A 171 20.49 5.59 -22.09
N HIS A 172 19.63 6.56 -21.78
CA HIS A 172 19.22 6.87 -20.42
C HIS A 172 17.73 6.61 -20.21
N VAL A 173 17.38 6.20 -18.99
CA VAL A 173 16.00 6.14 -18.50
C VAL A 173 15.85 7.19 -17.41
N SER A 174 14.89 8.09 -17.60
CA SER A 174 14.50 9.09 -16.61
C SER A 174 13.18 8.66 -15.96
N VAL A 175 13.20 8.49 -14.65
CA VAL A 175 12.00 8.29 -13.82
C VAL A 175 11.72 9.57 -13.07
N GLN A 176 10.54 10.15 -13.30
CA GLN A 176 10.03 11.31 -12.59
C GLN A 176 8.92 10.86 -11.63
N ASN A 177 9.00 11.31 -10.37
CA ASN A 177 7.93 11.18 -9.39
C ASN A 177 7.42 12.57 -8.97
N ILE A 178 6.10 12.74 -8.98
CA ILE A 178 5.41 13.92 -8.47
C ILE A 178 4.70 13.51 -7.18
N TYR A 179 5.10 14.12 -6.06
CA TYR A 179 4.55 13.87 -4.74
C TYR A 179 3.46 14.90 -4.46
N LEU A 180 2.27 14.41 -4.15
CA LEU A 180 1.05 15.18 -3.97
C LEU A 180 0.49 14.96 -2.57
N ASN A 181 0.23 16.05 -1.85
CA ASN A 181 -0.40 16.02 -0.54
C ASN A 181 -1.83 16.57 -0.65
N ARG A 182 -2.77 15.96 0.07
CA ARG A 182 -4.16 16.44 0.12
C ARG A 182 -4.20 17.86 0.72
N LYS A 183 -5.01 18.75 0.14
CA LYS A 183 -5.34 20.06 0.73
C LYS A 183 -6.66 20.03 1.48
#